data_AF-A0A2M6R8Y8-F1
#
_entry.id   AF-A0A2M6R8Y8-F1
#
_cell.length_a   1.000
_cell.length_b   1.000
_cell.length_c   1.000
_cell.angle_alpha   90.00
_cell.angle_beta   90.00
_cell.angle_gamma   90.00
#
_symmetry.space_group_name_H-M   'P 1'
#
loop_
_entity.id
_entity.type
_entity.pdbx_description
1 polymer ?
#
loop_
_entity_poly.entity_id
_entity_poly.type
_entity_poly.pdbx_seq_one_letter_code
_entity_poly.pdbx_strand_id
1 'polypeptide(L)'
;MNGFWKTTTDASGDYSFAGLTNGTFVFEMSPGIDPGSSQAATISQYARFEQVEITITDTPQTINKALAKSNKKVIGKVVREKTGAAVVGAQTNIGCFGGGFSNAQTDSTGAFTLTSNCTGASFLMVQPPMQGPGGKVVPEVRAVNSNNYQKQIMVQRASKFLL
;
A
#
# COMPACT_ATOMS: atom_id res chain seq x y z
N MET A 1 23.83 -30.45 -0.37
CA MET A 1 22.50 -30.27 0.25
C MET A 1 21.96 -28.94 -0.23
N ASN A 2 20.88 -28.93 -1.03
CA ASN A 2 20.22 -27.70 -1.46
C ASN A 2 19.15 -27.35 -0.42
N GLY A 3 19.52 -26.55 0.59
CA GLY A 3 18.66 -26.19 1.71
C GLY A 3 18.15 -24.77 1.60
N PHE A 4 16.88 -24.56 1.95
CA PHE A 4 16.32 -23.23 2.20
C PHE A 4 16.62 -22.84 3.64
N TRP A 5 17.40 -21.77 3.84
CA TRP A 5 17.77 -21.25 5.16
C TRP A 5 16.87 -20.07 5.51
N LYS A 6 16.40 -19.99 6.75
CA LYS A 6 15.57 -18.89 7.25
C LYS A 6 16.06 -18.43 8.62
N THR A 7 16.09 -17.11 8.80
CA THR A 7 16.34 -16.46 10.09
C THR A 7 15.43 -15.24 10.22
N THR A 8 15.41 -14.62 11.39
CA THR A 8 14.74 -13.33 11.66
C THR A 8 15.76 -12.37 12.26
N THR A 9 15.61 -11.08 11.97
CA THR A 9 16.46 -10.06 12.59
C THR A 9 16.17 -9.92 14.07
N ASP A 10 17.18 -9.52 14.84
CA ASP A 10 17.01 -9.13 16.24
C ASP A 10 16.44 -7.69 16.39
N ALA A 11 16.44 -7.17 17.63
CA ALA A 11 15.94 -5.83 17.94
C ALA A 11 16.79 -4.69 17.33
N SER A 12 18.05 -4.96 17.00
CA SER A 12 18.97 -4.02 16.33
C SER A 12 18.86 -4.09 14.81
N GLY A 13 18.22 -5.15 14.29
CA GLY A 13 18.10 -5.40 12.85
C GLY A 13 19.15 -6.38 12.30
N ASP A 14 19.95 -7.00 13.17
CA ASP A 14 21.04 -7.88 12.78
C ASP A 14 20.56 -9.32 12.58
N TYR A 15 21.20 -10.05 11.67
CA TYR A 15 20.94 -11.46 11.40
C TYR A 15 22.22 -12.20 11.03
N SER A 16 22.26 -13.51 11.24
CA SER A 16 23.39 -14.35 10.83
C SER A 16 22.95 -15.72 10.33
N PHE A 17 23.70 -16.24 9.36
CA PHE A 17 23.63 -17.62 8.90
C PHE A 17 25.00 -18.26 9.09
N ALA A 18 25.04 -19.48 9.62
CA ALA A 18 26.27 -20.24 9.83
C ALA A 18 26.20 -21.60 9.11
N GLY A 19 27.35 -22.15 8.75
CA GLY A 19 27.45 -23.46 8.12
C GLY A 19 27.03 -23.51 6.63
N LEU A 20 26.99 -22.37 5.96
CA LEU A 20 26.75 -22.31 4.51
C LEU A 20 27.98 -22.81 3.76
N THR A 21 27.77 -23.66 2.77
CA THR A 21 28.82 -24.07 1.83
C THR A 21 29.10 -22.96 0.83
N ASN A 22 30.34 -22.87 0.35
CA ASN A 22 30.68 -21.94 -0.72
C ASN A 22 29.80 -22.17 -1.95
N GLY A 23 29.34 -21.08 -2.54
CA GLY A 23 28.45 -21.12 -3.70
C GLY A 23 27.57 -19.90 -3.83
N THR A 24 26.72 -19.94 -4.84
CA THR A 24 25.79 -18.89 -5.18
C THR A 24 24.42 -19.18 -4.54
N PHE A 25 23.84 -18.19 -3.87
CA PHE A 25 22.55 -18.27 -3.21
C PHE A 25 21.63 -17.14 -3.65
N VAL A 26 20.33 -17.40 -3.59
CA VAL A 26 19.31 -16.36 -3.72
C VAL A 26 18.93 -15.87 -2.32
N PHE A 27 19.15 -14.59 -2.08
CA PHE A 27 18.83 -13.92 -0.82
C PHE A 27 17.54 -13.13 -0.96
N GLU A 28 16.59 -13.40 -0.08
CA GLU A 28 15.31 -12.70 0.02
C GLU A 28 15.13 -12.13 1.44
N MET A 29 14.64 -10.90 1.54
CA MET A 29 14.18 -10.35 2.80
C MET A 29 12.72 -9.94 2.67
N SER A 30 11.94 -10.34 3.66
CA SER A 30 10.55 -9.95 3.77
C SER A 30 10.31 -9.23 5.10
N PRO A 31 9.51 -8.16 5.12
CA PRO A 31 9.03 -7.60 6.38
C PRO A 31 8.33 -8.69 7.21
N GLY A 32 8.74 -8.82 8.47
CA GLY A 32 8.16 -9.79 9.40
C GLY A 32 6.74 -9.37 9.79
N ILE A 33 5.73 -10.02 9.23
CA ILE A 33 4.37 -9.87 9.76
C ILE A 33 4.30 -10.77 10.98
N ASP A 34 4.58 -10.23 12.17
CA ASP A 34 4.28 -10.92 13.41
C ASP A 34 2.85 -10.52 13.84
N PRO A 35 1.83 -11.40 13.64
CA PRO A 35 0.45 -11.12 13.97
C PRO A 35 0.29 -11.05 15.50
N GLY A 36 0.53 -9.88 16.06
CA GLY A 36 0.54 -9.63 17.50
C GLY A 36 1.49 -8.51 17.90
N SER A 37 2.46 -8.16 17.05
CA SER A 37 3.36 -7.02 17.30
C SER A 37 2.62 -5.70 17.13
N SER A 38 2.85 -4.76 18.05
CA SER A 38 2.43 -3.35 17.92
C SER A 38 3.03 -2.65 16.69
N GLN A 39 3.99 -3.30 16.02
CA GLN A 39 4.67 -2.80 14.83
C GLN A 39 4.07 -3.30 13.51
N ALA A 40 3.05 -4.18 13.54
CA ALA A 40 2.46 -4.75 12.33
C ALA A 40 1.99 -3.69 11.30
N ALA A 41 1.41 -2.57 11.76
CA ALA A 41 0.98 -1.46 10.91
C ALA A 41 2.15 -0.66 10.29
N THR A 42 3.30 -0.61 10.97
CA THR A 42 4.51 0.05 10.48
C THR A 42 5.27 -0.85 9.50
N ILE A 43 5.31 -2.16 9.78
CA ILE A 43 6.01 -3.16 8.97
C ILE A 43 5.26 -3.45 7.66
N SER A 44 3.92 -3.42 7.67
CA SER A 44 3.07 -3.61 6.49
C SER A 44 3.30 -2.58 5.37
N GLN A 45 4.01 -1.48 5.69
CA GLN A 45 4.35 -0.40 4.77
C GLN A 45 5.56 -0.72 3.89
N TYR A 46 6.36 -1.70 4.27
CA TYR A 46 7.58 -2.07 3.58
C TYR A 46 7.30 -3.12 2.51
N ALA A 47 7.89 -2.96 1.33
CA ALA A 47 7.83 -3.95 0.29
C ALA A 47 8.70 -5.16 0.62
N ARG A 48 8.28 -6.36 0.19
CA ARG A 48 9.20 -7.49 0.07
C ARG A 48 10.34 -7.09 -0.86
N PHE A 49 11.56 -7.44 -0.46
CA PHE A 49 12.76 -7.10 -1.22
C PHE A 49 12.86 -7.97 -2.46
N GLU A 50 13.35 -7.39 -3.56
CA GLU A 50 13.66 -8.14 -4.79
C GLU A 50 14.80 -9.12 -4.52
N GLN A 51 14.66 -10.36 -4.98
CA GLN A 51 15.65 -11.41 -4.76
C GLN A 51 17.03 -10.99 -5.30
N VAL A 52 18.08 -11.14 -4.48
CA VAL A 52 19.46 -10.81 -4.87
C VAL A 52 20.30 -12.06 -4.84
N GLU A 53 21.02 -12.29 -5.92
CA GLU A 53 22.05 -13.32 -5.98
C GLU A 53 23.28 -12.89 -5.19
N ILE A 54 23.73 -13.76 -4.27
CA ILE A 54 24.91 -13.54 -3.44
C ILE A 54 25.87 -14.72 -3.61
N THR A 55 27.17 -14.46 -3.56
CA THR A 55 28.19 -15.50 -3.56
C THR A 55 28.79 -15.60 -2.16
N ILE A 56 28.73 -16.78 -1.56
CA ILE A 56 29.35 -17.10 -0.28
C ILE A 56 30.67 -17.81 -0.54
N THR A 57 31.71 -17.38 0.18
CA THR A 57 33.06 -17.91 0.17
C THR A 57 33.49 -18.24 1.60
N ASP A 58 34.71 -18.76 1.77
CA ASP A 58 35.26 -19.13 3.09
C ASP A 58 35.43 -17.95 4.06
N THR A 59 35.28 -16.72 3.56
CA THR A 59 35.30 -15.48 4.32
C THR A 59 33.89 -15.02 4.65
N PRO A 60 33.60 -14.64 5.92
CA PRO A 60 32.32 -14.05 6.28
C PRO A 60 31.95 -12.87 5.40
N GLN A 61 30.74 -12.89 4.84
CA GLN A 61 30.21 -11.82 4.00
C GLN A 61 29.17 -11.02 4.78
N THR A 62 29.30 -9.69 4.79
CA THR A 62 28.31 -8.80 5.39
C THR A 62 27.37 -8.28 4.30
N ILE A 63 26.08 -8.57 4.44
CA ILE A 63 25.06 -8.15 3.48
C ILE A 63 24.10 -7.17 4.16
N ASN A 64 24.40 -5.88 3.99
CA ASN A 64 23.56 -4.80 4.48
C ASN A 64 22.55 -4.40 3.39
N LYS A 65 21.26 -4.53 3.70
CA LYS A 65 20.18 -4.14 2.81
C LYS A 65 19.05 -3.49 3.61
N ALA A 66 18.42 -2.48 3.02
CA ALA A 66 17.28 -1.80 3.61
C ALA A 66 15.99 -2.27 2.93
N LEU A 67 14.95 -2.50 3.73
CA LEU A 67 13.60 -2.62 3.19
C LEU A 67 13.12 -1.23 2.76
N ALA A 68 12.68 -1.11 1.50
CA ALA A 68 12.08 0.12 1.01
C ALA A 68 10.61 0.20 1.45
N LYS A 69 10.19 1.36 1.96
CA LYS A 69 8.75 1.65 2.09
C LYS A 69 8.14 1.63 0.70
N SER A 70 6.96 1.02 0.58
CA SER A 70 6.13 1.19 -0.60
C SER A 70 5.80 2.67 -0.76
N ASN A 71 5.99 3.19 -1.98
CA ASN A 71 5.69 4.57 -2.35
C ASN A 71 4.81 4.61 -3.61
N LYS A 72 4.02 3.55 -3.81
CA LYS A 72 3.21 3.37 -5.01
C LYS A 72 2.17 4.48 -5.11
N LYS A 73 2.00 5.01 -6.32
CA LYS A 73 1.01 6.06 -6.60
C LYS A 73 -0.28 5.47 -7.15
N VAL A 74 -1.40 5.91 -6.60
CA VAL A 74 -2.72 5.71 -7.21
C VAL A 74 -3.15 7.06 -7.75
N ILE A 75 -3.32 7.11 -9.07
CA ILE A 75 -3.71 8.31 -9.78
C ILE A 75 -5.04 8.00 -10.45
N GLY A 76 -5.96 8.95 -10.40
CA GLY A 76 -7.26 8.76 -11.00
C GLY A 76 -8.05 10.05 -11.13
N LYS A 77 -9.28 9.90 -11.60
CA LYS A 77 -10.23 10.99 -11.78
C LYS A 77 -11.58 10.63 -11.17
N VAL A 78 -12.21 11.61 -10.55
CA VAL A 78 -13.58 11.53 -10.03
C VAL A 78 -14.47 12.40 -10.91
N VAL A 79 -15.46 11.76 -11.52
CA VAL A 79 -16.40 12.43 -12.43
C VAL A 79 -17.84 12.11 -12.03
N ARG A 80 -18.75 13.00 -12.42
CA ARG A 80 -20.20 12.75 -12.33
C ARG A 80 -20.57 11.69 -13.37
N GLU A 81 -21.30 10.67 -12.95
CA GLU A 81 -21.54 9.48 -13.79
C GLU A 81 -22.27 9.81 -15.09
N LYS A 82 -23.31 10.65 -15.03
CA LYS A 82 -24.13 11.00 -16.20
C LYS A 82 -23.47 11.99 -17.15
N THR A 83 -22.70 12.93 -16.62
CA THR A 83 -22.21 14.08 -17.40
C THR A 83 -20.73 14.02 -17.72
N GLY A 84 -19.97 13.14 -17.06
CA GLY A 84 -18.51 13.12 -17.14
C GLY A 84 -17.83 14.35 -16.54
N ALA A 85 -18.59 15.29 -15.97
CA ALA A 85 -18.04 16.52 -15.40
C ALA A 85 -17.18 16.23 -14.16
N ALA A 86 -16.10 17.00 -14.00
CA ALA A 86 -15.22 16.89 -12.85
C ALA A 86 -15.95 17.11 -11.52
N VAL A 87 -15.63 16.30 -10.52
CA VAL A 87 -16.03 16.56 -9.13
C VAL A 87 -14.83 17.15 -8.40
N VAL A 88 -14.89 18.44 -8.08
CA VAL A 88 -13.83 19.18 -7.38
C VAL A 88 -13.99 19.00 -5.87
N GLY A 89 -12.89 18.79 -5.14
CA GLY A 89 -12.88 18.70 -3.68
C GLY A 89 -13.42 17.38 -3.11
N ALA A 90 -13.64 16.36 -3.94
CA ALA A 90 -14.02 15.03 -3.47
C ALA A 90 -12.85 14.43 -2.68
N GLN A 91 -13.14 13.86 -1.52
CA GLN A 91 -12.13 13.18 -0.72
C GLN A 91 -11.93 11.76 -1.24
N THR A 92 -10.69 11.40 -1.52
CA THR A 92 -10.28 10.06 -1.92
C THR A 92 -9.41 9.49 -0.82
N ASN A 93 -9.69 8.27 -0.40
CA ASN A 93 -9.00 7.61 0.69
C ASN A 93 -8.61 6.19 0.26
N ILE A 94 -7.36 5.82 0.48
CA ILE A 94 -6.91 4.43 0.35
C ILE A 94 -6.57 3.88 1.73
N GLY A 95 -7.19 2.75 2.08
CA GLY A 95 -6.90 2.01 3.30
C GLY A 95 -6.08 0.76 3.00
N CYS A 96 -5.11 0.46 3.86
CA CYS A 96 -4.37 -0.80 3.85
C CYS A 96 -5.02 -1.80 4.82
N PHE A 97 -5.20 -3.05 4.40
CA PHE A 97 -5.47 -4.14 5.35
C PHE A 97 -4.24 -4.29 6.24
N GLY A 98 -4.41 -4.24 7.57
CA GLY A 98 -3.30 -4.23 8.54
C GLY A 98 -2.93 -2.84 9.10
N GLY A 99 -3.60 -1.77 8.66
CA GLY A 99 -3.48 -0.42 9.22
C GLY A 99 -2.77 0.56 8.28
N GLY A 100 -3.13 1.85 8.40
CA GLY A 100 -2.64 2.94 7.56
C GLY A 100 -3.66 3.41 6.52
N PHE A 101 -3.65 4.72 6.28
CA PHE A 101 -4.49 5.37 5.28
C PHE A 101 -3.72 6.50 4.58
N SER A 102 -4.09 6.79 3.33
CA SER A 102 -3.67 7.99 2.62
C SER A 102 -4.90 8.65 2.01
N ASN A 103 -4.94 9.97 2.05
CA ASN A 103 -6.05 10.77 1.56
C ASN A 103 -5.59 11.90 0.62
N ALA A 104 -6.45 12.26 -0.33
CA ALA A 104 -6.26 13.38 -1.23
C ALA A 104 -7.62 13.96 -1.62
N GLN A 105 -7.66 15.26 -1.90
CA GLN A 105 -8.81 15.90 -2.53
C GLN A 105 -8.61 16.00 -4.04
N THR A 106 -9.70 15.91 -4.77
CA THR A 106 -9.67 16.13 -6.23
C THR A 106 -9.52 17.60 -6.58
N ASP A 107 -8.71 17.88 -7.59
CA ASP A 107 -8.49 19.23 -8.11
C ASP A 107 -9.66 19.74 -8.99
N SER A 108 -9.49 20.91 -9.62
CA SER A 108 -10.48 21.51 -10.52
C SER A 108 -10.82 20.64 -11.74
N THR A 109 -9.94 19.72 -12.11
CA THR A 109 -10.16 18.74 -13.18
C THR A 109 -10.78 17.45 -12.67
N GLY A 110 -10.97 17.31 -11.36
CA GLY A 110 -11.44 16.08 -10.72
C GLY A 110 -10.33 15.03 -10.55
N ALA A 111 -9.07 15.38 -10.83
CA ALA A 111 -7.95 14.46 -10.71
C ALA A 111 -7.45 14.38 -9.27
N PHE A 112 -6.92 13.22 -8.89
CA PHE A 112 -6.28 13.01 -7.58
C PHE A 112 -5.01 12.17 -7.74
N THR A 113 -4.07 12.37 -6.82
CA THR A 113 -2.90 11.51 -6.64
C THR A 113 -2.79 11.12 -5.17
N LEU A 114 -2.81 9.82 -4.90
CA LEU A 114 -2.56 9.23 -3.59
C LEU A 114 -1.21 8.54 -3.61
N THR A 115 -0.40 8.76 -2.57
CA THR A 115 0.80 7.96 -2.32
C THR A 115 0.45 6.91 -1.29
N SER A 116 0.43 5.65 -1.72
CA SER A 116 0.13 4.51 -0.88
C SER A 116 1.41 3.78 -0.49
N ASN A 117 1.53 3.56 0.81
CA ASN A 117 2.51 2.65 1.39
C ASN A 117 1.95 1.23 1.55
N CYS A 118 0.75 0.92 1.04
CA CYS A 118 0.19 -0.42 1.15
C CYS A 118 1.03 -1.42 0.35
N THR A 119 1.23 -2.60 0.92
CA THR A 119 1.72 -3.79 0.22
C THR A 119 0.62 -4.86 0.28
N GLY A 120 0.00 -5.17 -0.86
CA GLY A 120 -1.12 -6.11 -0.94
C GLY A 120 -2.49 -5.46 -1.21
N ALA A 121 -3.57 -6.18 -0.85
CA ALA A 121 -4.94 -5.75 -1.12
C ALA A 121 -5.24 -4.40 -0.44
N SER A 122 -5.94 -3.51 -1.14
CA SER A 122 -6.36 -2.20 -0.64
C SER A 122 -7.73 -1.85 -1.19
N PHE A 123 -8.48 -1.04 -0.46
CA PHE A 123 -9.75 -0.51 -0.95
C PHE A 123 -9.64 1.01 -1.17
N LEU A 124 -10.30 1.51 -2.21
CA LEU A 124 -10.43 2.95 -2.47
C LEU A 124 -11.83 3.38 -2.05
N MET A 125 -11.89 4.35 -1.15
CA MET A 125 -13.12 5.06 -0.84
C MET A 125 -13.08 6.43 -1.50
N VAL A 126 -14.18 6.79 -2.16
CA VAL A 126 -14.39 8.15 -2.64
C VAL A 126 -15.60 8.70 -1.91
N GLN A 127 -15.37 9.77 -1.17
CA GLN A 127 -16.39 10.52 -0.47
C GLN A 127 -16.64 11.82 -1.24
N PRO A 128 -17.91 12.20 -1.47
CA PRO A 128 -18.22 13.50 -2.05
C PRO A 128 -17.64 14.63 -1.17
N PRO A 129 -17.45 15.84 -1.72
CA PRO A 129 -16.95 16.96 -0.95
C PRO A 129 -17.79 17.14 0.32
N MET A 130 -17.12 17.21 1.48
CA MET A 130 -17.79 17.55 2.73
C MET A 130 -18.40 18.94 2.56
N GLN A 131 -19.71 18.95 2.38
CA GLN A 131 -20.48 20.15 2.30
C GLN A 131 -20.99 20.41 3.71
N GLY A 132 -20.72 21.61 4.25
CA GLY A 132 -21.26 22.03 5.53
C GLY A 132 -22.80 21.93 5.56
N PRO A 133 -23.44 22.16 6.72
CA PRO A 133 -24.89 22.05 6.85
C PRO A 133 -25.61 22.77 5.70
N GLY A 134 -26.35 22.01 4.88
CA GLY A 134 -27.10 22.53 3.72
C GLY A 134 -26.46 22.35 2.34
N GLY A 135 -25.26 21.80 2.22
CA GLY A 135 -24.71 21.55 0.89
C GLY A 135 -25.23 20.26 0.23
N LYS A 136 -25.49 20.34 -1.08
CA LYS A 136 -26.04 19.27 -1.92
C LYS A 136 -25.07 18.10 -2.03
N VAL A 137 -25.43 16.96 -1.45
CA VAL A 137 -24.78 15.67 -1.70
C VAL A 137 -24.81 15.38 -3.21
N VAL A 138 -23.64 15.09 -3.81
CA VAL A 138 -23.55 14.68 -5.21
C VAL A 138 -23.81 13.17 -5.27
N PRO A 139 -24.98 12.70 -5.74
CA PRO A 139 -25.39 11.31 -5.55
C PRO A 139 -24.79 10.32 -6.56
N GLU A 140 -24.16 10.82 -7.63
CA GLU A 140 -23.77 10.03 -8.81
C GLU A 140 -22.30 10.30 -9.16
N VAL A 141 -21.41 9.59 -8.48
CA VAL A 141 -19.96 9.76 -8.62
C VAL A 141 -19.32 8.45 -9.04
N ARG A 142 -18.50 8.49 -10.09
CA ARG A 142 -17.69 7.35 -10.56
C ARG A 142 -16.21 7.67 -10.40
N ALA A 143 -15.48 6.75 -9.79
CA ALA A 143 -14.02 6.77 -9.74
C ALA A 143 -13.44 6.00 -10.92
N VAL A 144 -12.51 6.62 -11.65
CA VAL A 144 -11.77 5.98 -12.74
C VAL A 144 -10.31 5.85 -12.31
N ASN A 145 -9.83 4.62 -12.20
CA ASN A 145 -8.44 4.30 -11.83
C ASN A 145 -7.71 3.74 -13.06
N SER A 146 -6.47 4.20 -13.28
CA SER A 146 -5.63 3.77 -14.40
C SER A 146 -4.83 2.49 -14.12
N ASN A 147 -4.76 2.02 -12.86
CA ASN A 147 -3.89 0.92 -12.46
C ASN A 147 -4.67 -0.32 -11.96
N ASN A 148 -4.40 -1.47 -12.59
CA ASN A 148 -4.95 -2.82 -12.34
C ASN A 148 -4.54 -3.42 -10.98
N TYR A 149 -4.77 -2.72 -9.88
CA TYR A 149 -4.70 -3.30 -8.54
C TYR A 149 -6.13 -3.50 -8.04
N GLN A 150 -6.65 -4.71 -8.31
CA GLN A 150 -7.86 -5.36 -7.78
C GLN A 150 -8.60 -4.51 -6.74
N LYS A 151 -9.64 -3.75 -7.15
CA LYS A 151 -10.43 -2.92 -6.25
C LYS A 151 -11.92 -3.18 -6.40
N GLN A 152 -12.52 -3.72 -5.34
CA GLN A 152 -13.90 -3.42 -4.99
C GLN A 152 -13.99 -1.90 -4.73
N ILE A 153 -14.62 -1.18 -5.64
CA ILE A 153 -14.98 0.23 -5.43
C ILE A 153 -16.24 0.23 -4.57
N MET A 154 -16.10 0.45 -3.27
CA MET A 154 -17.26 0.77 -2.43
C MET A 154 -17.61 2.24 -2.61
N VAL A 155 -18.56 2.52 -3.50
CA VAL A 155 -19.23 3.83 -3.54
C VAL A 155 -20.22 3.83 -2.36
N GLN A 156 -19.91 4.57 -1.29
CA GLN A 156 -20.92 4.86 -0.27
C GLN A 156 -22.00 5.75 -0.89
N ARG A 157 -23.11 5.13 -1.31
CA ARG A 157 -24.34 5.86 -1.60
C ARG A 157 -24.85 6.36 -0.25
N ALA A 158 -25.02 7.67 -0.11
CA ALA A 158 -25.72 8.21 1.05
C ALA A 158 -27.14 7.63 1.02
N SER A 159 -27.41 6.67 1.90
CA SER A 159 -28.77 6.22 2.19
C SER A 159 -29.57 7.45 2.58
N LYS A 160 -30.66 7.71 1.86
CA LYS A 160 -31.68 8.68 2.26
C LYS A 160 -32.05 8.37 3.71
N PHE A 161 -31.72 9.27 4.63
CA PHE A 161 -32.47 9.35 5.88
C PHE A 161 -33.87 9.84 5.47
N LEU A 162 -34.81 8.91 5.36
CA LEU A 162 -36.22 9.23 5.57
C LEU A 162 -36.42 9.26 7.08
N LEU A 163 -36.71 10.44 7.61
CA LEU A 163 -37.75 10.74 8.60
C LEU A 163 -37.78 12.26 8.80
#